data_AF-A0A8J7TMY4-F1
#
_entry.id   AF-A0A8J7TMY4-F1
#
_cell.length_a   1.000
_cell.length_b   1.000
_cell.length_c   1.000
_cell.angle_alpha   90.00
_cell.angle_beta   90.00
_cell.angle_gamma   90.00
#
_symmetry.space_group_name_H-M   'P 1'
#
loop_
_entity.id
_entity.type
_entity.pdbx_description
1 polymer ?
#
loop_
_entity_poly.entity_id
_entity_poly.type
_entity_poly.pdbx_seq_one_letter_code
_entity_poly.pdbx_strand_id
1 'polypeptide(L)'
;MASNEKAPSEIVLELPDHLEGPVQMPSGEQVSIGDEVEHPDFGVGRVFRIATYHDELGILLCVEYSDGMHKMLGIDFVKKVNSENAKSPGGGSFE
;
A
#
# COMPACT_ATOMS: atom_id res chain seq x y z
N MET A 1 46.81 -18.03 -21.16
CA MET A 1 46.28 -17.80 -19.79
C MET A 1 44.99 -17.03 -19.95
N ALA A 2 43.86 -17.61 -19.56
CA ALA A 2 42.54 -17.01 -19.75
C ALA A 2 42.27 -16.03 -18.59
N SER A 3 42.30 -14.73 -18.88
CA SER A 3 41.76 -13.72 -17.98
C SER A 3 40.25 -13.67 -18.20
N ASN A 4 39.50 -14.43 -17.40
CA ASN A 4 38.05 -14.33 -17.34
C ASN A 4 37.69 -13.12 -16.47
N GLU A 5 37.93 -11.92 -17.00
CA GLU A 5 37.54 -10.65 -16.39
C GLU A 5 36.03 -10.52 -16.56
N LYS A 6 35.28 -11.03 -15.58
CA LYS A 6 33.84 -10.85 -15.48
C LYS A 6 33.59 -9.34 -15.35
N ALA A 7 33.14 -8.71 -16.45
CA ALA A 7 32.81 -7.29 -16.48
C ALA A 7 31.91 -6.91 -15.28
N PRO A 8 32.09 -5.72 -14.67
CA PRO A 8 31.22 -5.29 -13.59
C PRO A 8 29.78 -5.29 -14.10
N SER A 9 28.92 -6.06 -13.46
CA SER A 9 27.49 -6.05 -13.76
C SER A 9 26.95 -4.68 -13.36
N GLU A 10 26.55 -3.88 -14.35
CA GLU A 10 25.81 -2.64 -14.13
C GLU A 10 24.44 -3.00 -13.55
N ILE A 11 24.18 -2.58 -12.31
CA ILE A 11 22.88 -2.73 -11.66
C ILE A 11 22.14 -1.42 -11.88
N VAL A 12 21.13 -1.43 -12.74
CA VAL A 12 20.23 -0.29 -12.93
C VAL A 12 19.20 -0.32 -11.80
N LEU A 13 19.24 0.68 -10.92
CA LEU A 13 18.26 0.88 -9.86
C LEU A 13 17.24 1.91 -10.33
N GLU A 14 16.01 1.48 -10.64
CA GLU A 14 14.91 2.38 -10.94
C GLU A 14 14.24 2.84 -9.65
N LEU A 15 14.00 4.15 -9.53
CA LEU A 15 13.29 4.73 -8.39
C LEU A 15 11.79 4.60 -8.62
N PRO A 16 11.00 4.29 -7.58
CA PRO A 16 9.56 4.25 -7.73
C PRO A 16 9.00 5.65 -7.97
N ASP A 17 8.07 5.73 -8.90
CA ASP A 17 7.35 6.97 -9.20
C ASP A 17 6.29 7.24 -8.12
N HIS A 18 5.99 8.52 -7.90
CA HIS A 18 5.04 8.93 -6.87
C HIS A 18 3.67 9.21 -7.48
N LEU A 19 2.66 8.48 -7.02
CA LEU A 19 1.29 8.71 -7.43
C LEU A 19 0.61 9.63 -6.42
N GLU A 20 0.16 10.80 -6.88
CA GLU A 20 -0.58 11.79 -6.08
C GLU A 20 -2.09 11.51 -6.04
N GLY A 21 -2.59 10.77 -7.03
CA GLY A 21 -4.02 10.47 -7.19
C GLY A 21 -4.47 9.16 -6.53
N PRO A 22 -5.80 8.95 -6.41
CA PRO A 22 -6.35 7.68 -5.99
C PRO A 22 -5.95 6.55 -6.95
N VAL A 23 -5.75 5.36 -6.40
CA VAL A 23 -5.46 4.14 -7.17
C VAL A 23 -6.55 3.11 -6.95
N GLN A 24 -6.85 2.36 -8.00
CA GLN A 24 -7.87 1.32 -7.95
C GLN A 24 -7.30 0.04 -7.34
N MET A 25 -7.92 -0.44 -6.27
CA MET A 25 -7.62 -1.71 -5.64
C MET A 25 -8.20 -2.88 -6.45
N PRO A 26 -7.70 -4.11 -6.27
CA PRO A 26 -8.27 -5.29 -6.92
C PRO A 26 -9.73 -5.55 -6.57
N SER A 27 -10.21 -5.05 -5.43
CA SER A 27 -11.63 -5.09 -5.04
C SER A 27 -12.53 -4.19 -5.90
N GLY A 28 -11.94 -3.29 -6.69
CA GLY A 28 -12.62 -2.26 -7.46
C GLY A 28 -12.77 -0.91 -6.72
N GLU A 29 -12.50 -0.88 -5.41
CA GLU A 29 -12.49 0.34 -4.61
C GLU A 29 -11.29 1.23 -4.94
N GLN A 30 -11.39 2.52 -4.64
CA GLN A 30 -10.26 3.44 -4.75
C GLN A 30 -9.64 3.72 -3.39
N VAL A 31 -8.31 3.68 -3.32
CA VAL A 31 -7.53 4.07 -2.15
C VAL A 31 -6.72 5.33 -2.46
N SER A 32 -6.77 6.29 -1.53
CA SER A 32 -6.10 7.57 -1.60
C SER A 32 -5.12 7.73 -0.44
N ILE A 33 -4.21 8.70 -0.56
CA ILE A 33 -3.41 9.15 0.57
C ILE A 33 -4.36 9.68 1.67
N GLY A 34 -4.17 9.20 2.89
CA GLY A 34 -4.97 9.53 4.06
C GLY A 34 -6.01 8.47 4.43
N ASP A 35 -6.33 7.53 3.53
CA ASP A 35 -7.23 6.41 3.81
C ASP A 35 -6.60 5.37 4.75
N GLU A 36 -7.45 4.61 5.43
CA GLU A 36 -7.03 3.48 6.25
C GLU A 36 -7.14 2.16 5.47
N VAL A 37 -6.12 1.31 5.63
CA VAL A 37 -6.04 -0.01 5.03
C VAL A 37 -5.67 -1.05 6.07
N GLU A 38 -6.22 -2.25 5.93
CA GLU A 38 -5.92 -3.40 6.79
C GLU A 38 -5.01 -4.38 6.06
N HIS A 39 -3.93 -4.78 6.71
CA HIS A 39 -3.08 -5.91 6.33
C HIS A 39 -3.28 -7.05 7.34
N PRO A 40 -3.40 -8.32 6.91
CA PRO A 40 -3.70 -9.45 7.81
C PRO A 40 -2.70 -9.61 8.97
N ASP A 41 -1.41 -9.37 8.72
CA ASP A 41 -0.36 -9.51 9.76
C ASP A 41 -0.10 -8.25 10.59
N PHE A 42 -0.43 -7.06 10.07
CA PHE A 42 -0.04 -5.78 10.69
C PHE A 42 -1.23 -4.99 11.24
N GLY A 43 -2.46 -5.39 10.91
CA GLY A 43 -3.68 -4.70 11.29
C GLY A 43 -3.93 -3.46 10.43
N VAL A 44 -4.60 -2.47 11.01
CA VAL A 44 -5.01 -1.24 10.33
C VAL A 44 -3.92 -0.18 10.42
N GLY A 45 -3.60 0.42 9.28
CA GLY A 45 -2.71 1.56 9.20
C GLY A 45 -3.20 2.59 8.18
N ARG A 46 -2.60 3.78 8.21
CA ARG A 46 -2.97 4.90 7.36
C ARG A 46 -2.02 5.07 6.19
N VAL A 47 -2.55 5.16 4.98
CA VAL A 47 -1.76 5.42 3.77
C VAL A 47 -1.23 6.84 3.82
N PHE A 48 0.10 7.02 3.80
CA PHE A 48 0.72 8.34 3.75
C PHE A 48 1.39 8.65 2.40
N ARG A 49 1.65 7.61 1.59
CA ARG A 49 2.21 7.76 0.24
C ARG A 49 1.82 6.59 -0.64
N ILE A 50 1.59 6.85 -1.93
CA ILE A 50 1.41 5.82 -2.95
C ILE A 50 2.60 5.90 -3.91
N ALA A 51 3.14 4.74 -4.25
CA ALA A 51 4.29 4.59 -5.12
C ALA A 51 4.00 3.51 -6.16
N THR A 52 4.64 3.60 -7.33
CA THR A 52 4.56 2.53 -8.33
C THR A 52 5.95 2.32 -8.92
N TYR A 53 6.27 1.07 -9.21
CA TYR A 53 7.35 0.79 -10.15
C TYR A 53 6.73 0.62 -11.54
N HIS A 54 7.48 0.99 -12.59
CA HIS A 54 7.03 0.79 -13.97
C HIS A 54 7.04 -0.70 -14.38
N ASP A 55 7.69 -1.55 -13.59
CA ASP A 55 7.79 -2.99 -13.77
C ASP A 55 6.69 -3.79 -13.05
N GLU A 56 6.85 -5.11 -13.06
CA GLU A 56 5.96 -6.16 -12.53
C GLU A 56 5.60 -6.02 -11.04
N LEU A 57 6.28 -5.13 -10.29
CA LEU A 57 6.06 -4.90 -8.86
C LEU A 57 4.75 -4.12 -8.58
N GLY A 58 4.21 -3.41 -9.57
CA GLY A 58 2.90 -2.76 -9.47
C GLY A 58 2.81 -1.61 -8.46
N ILE A 59 1.60 -1.38 -7.96
CA ILE A 59 1.28 -0.27 -7.06
C ILE A 59 1.56 -0.67 -5.60
N LEU A 60 2.29 0.20 -4.91
CA LEU A 60 2.72 0.06 -3.53
C LEU A 60 2.12 1.18 -2.67
N LEU A 61 1.60 0.79 -1.51
CA LEU A 61 1.08 1.68 -0.49
C LEU A 61 2.08 1.78 0.65
N CYS A 62 2.53 3.00 0.95
CA CYS A 62 3.28 3.28 2.16
C CYS A 62 2.29 3.60 3.28
N VAL A 63 2.30 2.76 4.30
CA VAL A 63 1.33 2.73 5.40
C VAL A 63 2.04 3.00 6.73
N GLU A 64 1.49 3.92 7.51
CA GLU A 64 1.89 4.23 8.88
C GLU A 64 0.96 3.54 9.87
N TYR A 65 1.53 2.83 10.85
CA TYR A 65 0.79 2.19 11.94
C TYR A 65 0.90 2.99 13.23
N SER A 66 -0.01 2.74 14.18
CA SER A 66 -0.10 3.48 15.45
C SER A 66 1.16 3.42 16.33
N ASP A 67 2.02 2.41 16.12
CA ASP A 67 3.31 2.27 16.80
C ASP A 67 4.42 3.15 16.18
N GLY A 68 4.10 3.95 15.16
CA GLY A 68 5.07 4.74 14.40
C GLY A 68 5.85 3.92 13.37
N MET A 69 5.50 2.64 13.19
CA MET A 69 6.09 1.80 12.14
C MET A 69 5.56 2.18 10.76
N HIS A 70 6.47 2.29 9.80
CA HIS A 70 6.14 2.44 8.38
C HIS A 70 6.38 1.13 7.62
N LYS A 71 5.44 0.76 6.75
CA LYS A 71 5.58 -0.39 5.84
C LYS A 71 5.21 0.01 4.42
N MET A 72 5.87 -0.63 3.47
CA MET A 72 5.51 -0.58 2.06
C MET A 72 4.82 -1.90 1.71
N LEU A 73 3.57 -1.82 1.27
CA LEU A 73 2.71 -2.98 1.02
C LEU A 73 2.21 -2.96 -0.42
N GLY A 74 2.15 -4.13 -1.05
CA GLY A 74 1.47 -4.26 -2.34
C GLY A 74 -0.03 -4.04 -2.19
N ILE A 75 -0.63 -3.34 -3.15
CA ILE A 75 -2.07 -3.05 -3.16
C ILE A 75 -2.94 -4.31 -3.10
N ASP A 76 -2.44 -5.44 -3.60
CA ASP A 76 -3.11 -6.74 -3.58
C ASP A 76 -3.19 -7.40 -2.21
N PHE A 77 -2.35 -6.99 -1.26
CA PHE A 77 -2.25 -7.61 0.07
C PHE A 77 -2.98 -6.85 1.17
N VAL A 78 -3.66 -5.77 0.81
CA VAL A 78 -4.37 -4.90 1.75
C VAL A 78 -5.84 -4.75 1.36
N LYS A 79 -6.66 -4.38 2.34
CA LYS A 79 -8.08 -4.04 2.12
C LYS A 79 -8.35 -2.65 2.63
N LYS A 80 -9.15 -1.86 1.91
CA LYS A 80 -9.58 -0.56 2.40
C LYS A 80 -10.52 -0.72 3.60
N VAL A 81 -10.29 0.06 4.64
CA VAL A 81 -11.15 0.12 5.82
C VAL A 81 -11.97 1.40 5.73
N ASN A 82 -13.30 1.27 5.67
CA ASN A 82 -14.19 2.41 5.78
C ASN A 82 -14.52 2.65 7.25
N SER A 83 -13.83 3.60 7.87
CA SER A 83 -14.09 4.00 9.26
C SER A 83 -15.48 4.62 9.47
N GLU A 84 -16.19 4.96 8.39
CA GLU A 84 -17.61 5.38 8.44
C GLU A 84 -18.60 4.22 8.69
N ASN A 85 -18.15 2.96 8.66
CA ASN A 85 -19.02 1.80 8.92
C ASN A 85 -18.92 1.25 10.35
N ALA A 86 -18.35 2.03 11.29
CA ALA A 86 -18.56 1.83 12.73
C ALA A 86 -20.00 2.22 13.07
N LYS A 87 -20.95 1.39 12.62
CA LYS A 87 -22.36 1.46 12.92
C LYS A 87 -22.52 1.48 14.44
N SER A 88 -22.84 2.64 15.00
CA SER A 88 -23.33 2.76 16.37
C SER A 88 -24.37 1.67 16.63
N PRO A 89 -24.21 0.81 17.66
CA PRO A 89 -25.29 -0.10 18.04
C PRO A 89 -26.36 0.74 18.73
N GLY A 90 -27.35 1.18 17.98
CA GLY A 90 -28.40 2.07 18.51
C GLY A 90 -29.65 2.14 17.62
N GLY A 91 -29.95 1.07 16.90
CA GLY A 91 -31.27 0.87 16.30
C GLY A 91 -32.20 0.21 17.31
N GLY A 92 -33.18 0.97 17.80
CA GLY A 92 -34.17 0.48 18.73
C GLY A 92 -35.28 1.51 18.97
N SER A 93 -35.94 1.96 17.90
CA SER A 93 -37.30 2.50 18.02
C SER A 93 -38.25 1.31 17.90
N PHE A 94 -38.99 0.95 18.95
CA PHE A 94 -40.35 0.40 18.86
C PHE A 94 -41.08 0.60 20.21
N GLU A 95 -42.23 1.28 20.09
CA GLU A 95 -43.31 1.57 21.05
C GLU A 95 -43.09 2.49 22.27
#